data_AF-A0AAW4XAJ1-F1
#
_entry.id   AF-A0AAW4XAJ1-F1
#
_cell.length_a   1.000
_cell.length_b   1.000
_cell.length_c   1.000
_cell.angle_alpha   90.00
_cell.angle_beta   90.00
_cell.angle_gamma   90.00
#
_symmetry.space_group_name_H-M   'P 1'
#
loop_
_entity.id
_entity.type
_entity.pdbx_description
1 polymer ?
#
loop_
_entity_poly.entity_id
_entity_poly.type
_entity_poly.pdbx_seq_one_letter_code
_entity_poly.pdbx_strand_id
1 'polypeptide(L)'
;MDSFWDLLWYTIIVFAFVAYLLVFFLILTDLFRDHTVSGLGKAVWVIALILIPFFSALLYLIVRGQDMAIRAREAQLAARHATDQYIRQAAGRSAVDQIADAKALHESGAITTVEFEQLQTRALEQDTPGRGEMPSR
;
A
#
# COMPACT_ATOMS: atom_id res chain seq x y z
N MET A 1 -44.38 -32.69 0.64
CA MET A 1 -42.95 -33.10 0.53
C MET A 1 -42.10 -31.84 0.52
N ASP A 2 -42.39 -30.94 1.46
CA ASP A 2 -41.96 -29.53 1.35
C ASP A 2 -40.99 -29.17 2.49
N SER A 3 -40.96 -29.95 3.57
CA SER A 3 -40.21 -29.67 4.79
C SER A 3 -38.69 -29.53 4.60
N PHE A 4 -38.08 -30.27 3.67
CA PHE A 4 -36.65 -30.11 3.39
C PHE A 4 -36.35 -28.79 2.66
N TRP A 5 -37.14 -28.48 1.63
CA TRP A 5 -36.98 -27.24 0.86
C TRP A 5 -37.36 -26.01 1.68
N ASP A 6 -38.40 -26.10 2.52
CA ASP A 6 -38.77 -25.08 3.48
C ASP A 6 -37.65 -24.85 4.50
N LEU A 7 -37.09 -25.90 5.08
CA LEU A 7 -35.97 -25.80 6.03
C LEU A 7 -34.75 -25.14 5.38
N LEU A 8 -34.40 -25.53 4.15
CA LEU A 8 -33.29 -24.95 3.40
C LEU A 8 -33.56 -23.46 3.12
N TRP A 9 -34.77 -23.10 2.71
CA TRP A 9 -35.18 -21.72 2.46
C TRP A 9 -35.15 -20.86 3.72
N TYR A 10 -35.70 -21.35 4.85
CA TYR A 10 -35.61 -20.70 6.14
C TYR A 10 -34.16 -20.51 6.59
N THR A 11 -33.30 -21.51 6.36
CA THR A 11 -31.87 -21.41 6.67
C THR A 11 -31.21 -20.29 5.89
N ILE A 12 -31.50 -20.18 4.58
CA ILE A 12 -31.00 -19.09 3.74
C ILE A 12 -31.52 -17.73 4.23
N ILE A 13 -32.81 -17.61 4.54
CA ILE A 13 -33.39 -16.36 5.05
C ILE A 13 -32.74 -15.95 6.37
N VAL A 14 -32.60 -16.87 7.33
CA VAL A 14 -31.97 -16.60 8.62
C VAL A 14 -30.51 -16.23 8.43
N PHE A 15 -29.77 -16.94 7.58
CA PHE A 15 -28.40 -16.60 7.25
C PHE A 15 -28.29 -15.19 6.63
N ALA A 16 -29.14 -14.88 5.65
CA ALA A 16 -29.18 -13.57 5.01
C ALA A 16 -29.57 -12.46 5.99
N PHE A 17 -30.49 -12.73 6.92
CA PHE A 17 -30.87 -11.81 7.98
C PHE A 17 -29.74 -11.55 8.96
N VAL A 18 -29.03 -12.59 9.41
CA VAL A 18 -27.84 -12.45 10.26
C VAL A 18 -26.74 -11.68 9.53
N ALA A 19 -26.45 -12.02 8.27
CA ALA A 19 -25.48 -11.30 7.45
C ALA A 19 -25.86 -9.82 7.28
N TYR A 20 -27.15 -9.54 7.07
CA TYR A 20 -27.68 -8.18 7.03
C TYR A 20 -27.45 -7.45 8.35
N LEU A 21 -27.77 -8.06 9.50
CA LEU A 21 -27.51 -7.45 10.81
C LEU A 21 -26.03 -7.19 11.04
N LEU A 22 -25.14 -8.11 10.64
CA LEU A 22 -23.69 -7.90 10.72
C LEU A 22 -23.26 -6.66 9.93
N VAL A 23 -23.70 -6.53 8.67
CA VAL A 23 -23.42 -5.36 7.83
C VAL A 23 -24.02 -4.09 8.43
N PHE A 24 -25.26 -4.16 8.94
CA PHE A 24 -25.92 -3.04 9.58
C PHE A 24 -25.13 -2.54 10.80
N PHE A 25 -24.70 -3.43 11.69
CA PHE A 25 -23.88 -3.06 12.86
C PHE A 25 -22.50 -2.54 12.46
N LEU A 26 -21.88 -3.08 11.41
CA LEU A 26 -20.61 -2.56 10.88
C LEU A 26 -20.77 -1.12 10.40
N ILE A 27 -21.82 -0.83 9.63
CA ILE A 27 -22.11 0.52 9.14
C ILE A 27 -22.43 1.46 10.31
N LEU A 28 -23.23 1.02 11.28
CA LEU A 28 -23.51 1.83 12.47
C LEU A 28 -22.23 2.15 13.25
N THR A 29 -21.41 1.15 13.53
CA THR A 29 -20.17 1.35 14.30
C THR A 29 -19.24 2.33 13.57
N ASP A 30 -19.10 2.19 12.26
CA ASP A 30 -18.31 3.10 11.43
C ASP A 30 -18.88 4.52 11.44
N LEU A 31 -20.20 4.67 11.29
CA LEU A 31 -20.92 5.94 11.34
C LEU A 31 -20.74 6.65 12.68
N PHE A 32 -20.76 5.91 13.79
CA PHE A 32 -20.58 6.47 15.12
C PHE A 32 -19.12 6.82 15.41
N ARG A 33 -18.15 6.03 14.93
CA ARG A 33 -16.70 6.27 15.06
C ARG A 33 -16.25 7.50 14.29
N ASP A 34 -16.89 7.78 13.17
CA ASP A 34 -16.67 9.00 12.41
C ASP A 34 -17.16 10.22 13.21
N HIS A 35 -16.20 11.01 13.68
CA HIS A 35 -16.39 12.22 14.48
C HIS A 35 -16.59 13.47 13.60
N THR A 36 -16.44 13.33 12.28
CA THR A 36 -16.66 14.44 11.34
C THR A 36 -18.15 14.67 11.04
N VAL A 37 -18.99 13.67 11.28
CA VAL A 37 -20.44 13.77 11.02
C VAL A 37 -21.21 14.17 12.27
N SER A 38 -22.01 15.23 12.10
CA SER A 38 -22.89 15.77 13.14
C SER A 38 -23.90 14.74 13.63
N GLY A 39 -24.36 14.88 14.88
CA GLY A 39 -25.34 13.96 15.47
C GLY A 39 -26.65 13.85 14.65
N LEU A 40 -27.11 14.97 14.06
CA LEU A 40 -28.25 14.96 13.15
C LEU A 40 -27.97 14.18 11.86
N GLY A 41 -26.77 14.32 11.29
CA GLY A 41 -26.35 13.50 10.14
C GLY A 41 -26.38 12.01 10.47
N LYS A 42 -25.91 11.61 11.66
CA LYS A 42 -25.99 10.22 12.13
C LYS A 42 -27.44 9.74 12.22
N ALA A 43 -28.35 10.54 12.78
CA ALA A 43 -29.76 10.19 12.90
C ALA A 43 -30.42 9.95 11.52
N VAL A 44 -30.18 10.82 10.54
CA VAL A 44 -30.71 10.66 9.18
C VAL A 44 -30.21 9.36 8.55
N TRP A 45 -28.93 9.04 8.70
CA TRP A 45 -28.35 7.79 8.19
C TRP A 45 -28.98 6.54 8.83
N VAL A 46 -29.21 6.57 10.14
CA VAL A 46 -29.88 5.46 10.85
C VAL A 46 -31.31 5.26 10.33
N ILE A 47 -32.07 6.34 10.17
CA ILE A 47 -33.45 6.27 9.64
C ILE A 47 -33.43 5.71 8.21
N ALA A 48 -32.51 6.19 7.36
CA ALA A 48 -32.37 5.71 6.00
C ALA A 48 -32.02 4.21 5.95
N LEU A 49 -31.13 3.73 6.82
CA LEU A 49 -30.76 2.31 6.91
C LEU A 49 -31.93 1.41 7.32
N ILE A 50 -32.88 1.90 8.12
CA ILE A 50 -34.06 1.15 8.54
C ILE A 50 -35.11 1.11 7.41
N LEU A 51 -35.37 2.25 6.76
CA LEU A 51 -36.44 2.34 5.75
C LEU A 51 -36.06 1.70 4.41
N ILE A 52 -34.81 1.86 3.97
CA ILE A 52 -34.35 1.40 2.67
C ILE A 52 -32.93 0.79 2.79
N PRO A 53 -32.80 -0.36 3.47
CA PRO A 53 -31.50 -0.90 3.91
C PRO A 53 -30.46 -1.08 2.81
N PHE A 54 -30.83 -1.72 1.70
CA PHE A 54 -29.87 -2.02 0.62
C PHE A 54 -29.38 -0.75 -0.08
N PHE A 55 -30.29 0.20 -0.36
CA PHE A 55 -29.94 1.46 -1.00
C PHE A 55 -29.11 2.35 -0.07
N SER A 56 -29.49 2.43 1.21
CA SER A 56 -28.76 3.19 2.20
C SER A 56 -27.37 2.64 2.44
N ALA A 57 -27.20 1.32 2.51
CA ALA A 57 -25.87 0.70 2.64
C ALA A 57 -24.97 1.00 1.44
N LEU A 58 -25.51 0.91 0.21
CA LEU A 58 -24.76 1.26 -1.00
C LEU A 58 -24.39 2.75 -1.03
N LEU A 59 -25.35 3.62 -0.74
CA LEU A 59 -25.11 5.06 -0.70
C LEU A 59 -24.09 5.43 0.39
N TYR A 60 -24.17 4.79 1.56
CA TYR A 60 -23.20 4.96 2.63
C TYR A 60 -21.80 4.64 2.13
N LEU A 61 -21.63 3.49 1.45
CA LEU A 61 -20.32 3.10 0.91
C LEU A 61 -19.78 4.09 -0.12
N ILE A 62 -20.65 4.67 -0.97
CA ILE A 62 -20.22 5.67 -1.96
C ILE A 62 -19.78 6.97 -1.28
N VAL A 63 -20.57 7.45 -0.32
CA VAL A 63 -20.30 8.73 0.38
C VAL A 63 -19.12 8.60 1.34
N ARG A 64 -18.96 7.47 2.05
CA ARG A 64 -17.94 7.26 3.08
C ARG A 64 -16.76 6.39 2.65
N GLY A 65 -16.80 5.73 1.49
CA GLY A 65 -15.72 4.85 1.03
C GLY A 65 -14.42 5.57 0.65
N GLN A 66 -14.45 6.89 0.51
CA GLN A 66 -13.31 7.69 0.06
C GLN A 66 -12.12 7.70 1.04
N ASP A 67 -12.37 7.49 2.33
CA ASP A 67 -11.31 7.44 3.35
C ASP A 67 -10.32 6.29 3.14
N MET A 68 -10.74 5.21 2.48
CA MET A 68 -9.85 4.10 2.13
C MET A 68 -8.90 4.45 0.98
N ALA A 69 -9.36 5.24 0.00
CA ALA A 69 -8.55 5.64 -1.15
C ALA A 69 -7.45 6.65 -0.75
N ILE A 70 -7.75 7.54 0.20
CA ILE A 70 -6.79 8.55 0.68
C ILE A 70 -5.67 7.87 1.48
N ARG A 71 -6.01 7.00 2.44
CA ARG A 71 -5.01 6.24 3.22
C ARG A 71 -4.18 5.30 2.37
N ALA A 72 -4.76 4.68 1.33
CA ALA A 72 -4.00 3.84 0.40
C ALA A 72 -2.96 4.65 -0.40
N ARG A 73 -3.30 5.89 -0.80
CA ARG A 73 -2.33 6.79 -1.44
C ARG A 73 -1.23 7.24 -0.48
N GLU A 74 -1.58 7.59 0.76
CA GLU A 74 -0.59 7.96 1.78
C GLU A 74 0.34 6.79 2.13
N ALA A 75 -0.20 5.58 2.28
CA ALA A 75 0.59 4.37 2.50
C ALA A 75 1.50 4.04 1.30
N GLN A 76 1.02 4.24 0.06
CA GLN A 76 1.84 4.08 -1.14
C GLN A 76 2.96 5.13 -1.22
N LEU A 77 2.69 6.38 -0.84
CA LEU A 77 3.70 7.44 -0.79
C LEU A 77 4.75 7.13 0.29
N ALA A 78 4.33 6.72 1.49
CA ALA A 78 5.22 6.31 2.56
C ALA A 78 6.08 5.09 2.17
N ALA A 79 5.50 4.10 1.50
CA ALA A 79 6.22 2.94 0.99
C ALA A 79 7.25 3.32 -0.08
N ARG A 80 6.91 4.21 -1.03
CA ARG A 80 7.85 4.73 -2.03
C ARG A 80 9.03 5.45 -1.38
N HIS A 81 8.78 6.31 -0.39
CA HIS A 81 9.85 7.00 0.33
C HIS A 81 10.77 6.04 1.08
N ALA A 82 10.22 4.99 1.71
CA ALA A 82 11.02 3.96 2.37
C ALA A 82 11.87 3.16 1.37
N THR A 83 11.31 2.80 0.21
CA THR A 83 12.04 2.11 -0.87
C THR A 83 13.15 2.99 -1.46
N ASP A 84 12.90 4.27 -1.73
CA ASP A 84 13.91 5.21 -2.26
C ASP A 84 15.06 5.46 -1.28
N GLN A 85 14.78 5.44 0.03
CA GLN A 85 15.83 5.52 1.06
C GLN A 85 16.61 4.22 1.14
N TYR A 86 15.94 3.07 1.09
CA TYR A 86 16.60 1.77 1.06
C TYR A 86 17.46 1.62 -0.19
N ILE A 87 17.00 2.02 -1.38
CA ILE A 87 17.81 1.98 -2.61
C ILE A 87 19.03 2.90 -2.48
N ARG A 88 18.89 4.11 -1.93
CA ARG A 88 20.04 5.00 -1.67
C ARG A 88 21.03 4.45 -0.64
N GLN A 89 20.57 3.68 0.33
CA GLN A 89 21.42 3.09 1.37
C GLN A 89 22.02 1.74 0.95
N ALA A 90 21.27 0.93 0.20
CA ALA A 90 21.65 -0.39 -0.28
C ALA A 90 22.48 -0.31 -1.57
N ALA A 91 22.27 0.71 -2.42
CA ALA A 91 23.25 1.14 -3.40
C ALA A 91 24.37 1.90 -2.67
N GLY A 92 25.15 1.17 -1.87
CA GLY A 92 26.37 1.70 -1.28
C GLY A 92 27.25 2.33 -2.35
N ARG A 93 27.86 3.49 -2.02
CA ARG A 93 28.72 4.36 -2.85
C ARG A 93 28.57 4.15 -4.36
N SER A 94 27.85 5.06 -5.01
CA SER A 94 27.71 5.07 -6.46
C SER A 94 29.08 5.02 -7.14
N ALA A 95 29.16 4.47 -8.35
CA ALA A 95 30.43 4.45 -9.10
C ALA A 95 31.04 5.85 -9.25
N VAL A 96 30.19 6.89 -9.31
CA VAL A 96 30.59 8.29 -9.30
C VAL A 96 31.30 8.68 -7.99
N ASP A 97 30.78 8.25 -6.83
CA ASP A 97 31.41 8.51 -5.53
C ASP A 97 32.76 7.79 -5.41
N GLN A 98 32.87 6.56 -5.92
CA GLN A 98 34.12 5.79 -5.90
C GLN A 98 35.20 6.40 -6.81
N ILE A 99 34.81 6.93 -7.98
CA ILE A 99 35.73 7.64 -8.89
C ILE A 99 36.18 8.97 -8.28
N ALA A 100 35.30 9.68 -7.57
CA ALA A 100 35.63 10.93 -6.88
C ALA A 100 36.65 10.70 -5.76
N ASP A 101 36.47 9.66 -4.93
CA ASP A 101 37.43 9.27 -3.90
C ASP A 101 38.80 8.88 -4.51
N ALA A 102 38.80 8.10 -5.60
CA ALA A 102 40.02 7.71 -6.29
C ALA A 102 40.78 8.92 -6.85
N LYS A 103 40.06 9.93 -7.35
CA LYS A 103 40.67 11.17 -7.83
C LYS A 103 41.32 11.96 -6.70
N ALA A 104 40.66 12.06 -5.55
CA ALA A 104 41.23 12.71 -4.37
C ALA A 104 42.51 12.02 -3.88
N LEU A 105 42.55 10.68 -3.93
CA LEU A 105 43.76 9.91 -3.61
C LEU A 105 44.90 10.19 -4.61
N HIS A 106 44.60 10.29 -5.90
CA HIS A 106 45.58 10.60 -6.94
C HIS A 106 46.16 12.02 -6.77
N GLU A 107 45.29 13.01 -6.55
CA GLU A 107 45.71 14.41 -6.32
C GLU A 107 46.53 14.57 -5.03
N SER A 108 46.26 13.76 -4.01
CA SER A 108 47.06 13.72 -2.78
C SER A 108 48.42 13.03 -2.94
N GLY A 109 48.67 12.40 -4.10
CA GLY A 109 49.87 11.60 -4.37
C GLY A 109 49.90 10.24 -3.67
N ALA A 110 48.79 9.81 -3.06
CA ALA A 110 48.68 8.51 -2.38
C ALA A 110 48.62 7.34 -3.37
N ILE A 111 48.17 7.59 -4.60
CA ILE A 111 48.14 6.61 -5.69
C ILE A 111 48.68 7.23 -6.98
N THR A 112 49.19 6.39 -7.86
CA THR A 112 49.70 6.76 -9.18
C THR A 112 48.58 6.89 -10.22
N THR A 113 48.86 7.54 -11.36
CA THR A 113 47.87 7.69 -12.45
C THR A 113 47.37 6.35 -12.97
N VAL A 114 48.25 5.34 -13.04
CA VAL A 114 47.90 3.99 -13.49
C VAL A 114 46.94 3.31 -12.51
N GLU A 115 47.14 3.49 -11.20
CA GLU A 115 46.25 2.95 -10.17
C GLU A 115 44.90 3.66 -10.16
N PHE A 116 44.87 4.97 -10.41
CA PHE A 116 43.62 5.73 -10.57
C PHE A 116 42.77 5.21 -11.75
N GLU A 117 43.38 5.03 -12.93
CA GLU A 117 42.68 4.53 -14.13
C GLU A 117 42.10 3.12 -13.92
N GLN A 118 42.82 2.26 -13.18
CA GLN A 118 42.33 0.92 -12.83
C GLN A 118 41.11 0.97 -11.89
N LEU A 119 41.12 1.87 -10.91
CA LEU A 119 39.99 2.07 -9.99
C LEU A 119 38.77 2.67 -10.71
N GLN A 120 39.00 3.62 -11.63
CA GLN A 120 37.94 4.20 -12.46
C GLN A 120 37.28 3.14 -13.34
N THR A 121 38.07 2.31 -14.02
CA THR A 121 37.56 1.24 -14.88
C THR A 121 36.74 0.24 -14.09
N ARG A 122 37.22 -0.19 -12.91
CA ARG A 122 36.51 -1.11 -12.03
C ARG A 122 35.17 -0.54 -11.54
N ALA A 123 35.13 0.73 -11.16
CA ALA A 123 33.91 1.39 -10.71
C ALA A 123 32.86 1.45 -11.83
N LEU A 124 33.27 1.75 -13.07
CA LEU A 124 32.38 1.78 -14.24
C LEU A 124 31.89 0.39 -14.67
N GLU A 125 32.72 -0.64 -14.49
CA GLU A 125 32.32 -2.03 -14.73
C GLU A 125 31.28 -2.52 -13.72
N GLN A 126 31.38 -2.08 -12.45
CA GLN A 126 30.41 -2.39 -11.40
C GLN A 126 29.08 -1.65 -11.56
N ASP A 127 29.09 -0.47 -12.20
CA ASP A 127 27.88 0.34 -12.50
C ASP A 127 27.10 -0.17 -13.72
N THR A 128 27.70 -1.05 -14.54
CA THR A 128 27.05 -1.61 -15.72
C THR A 128 26.06 -2.71 -15.31
N PRO A 129 24.74 -2.50 -15.40
CA PRO A 129 23.78 -3.49 -14.97
C PRO A 129 23.67 -4.56 -16.06
N GLY A 130 24.32 -5.72 -15.88
CA GLY A 130 24.07 -6.88 -16.75
C GLY A 130 25.20 -7.86 -17.04
N ARG A 131 26.11 -8.15 -16.10
CA ARG A 131 27.09 -9.26 -16.28
C ARG A 131 27.29 -10.14 -15.05
N GLY A 132 26.23 -10.33 -14.27
CA GLY A 132 26.23 -11.16 -13.07
C GLY A 132 25.57 -12.54 -13.19
N GLU A 133 24.78 -12.81 -14.23
CA GLU A 133 24.03 -14.07 -14.32
C GLU A 133 23.90 -14.57 -15.77
N MET A 134 24.79 -15.47 -16.18
CA MET A 134 24.42 -16.52 -17.13
C MET A 134 24.55 -17.87 -16.40
N PRO A 135 23.43 -18.60 -16.17
CA PRO A 135 23.51 -19.95 -15.63
C PRO A 135 24.17 -20.88 -16.65
N SER A 136 25.30 -21.46 -16.26
CA SER A 136 25.94 -22.57 -16.94
C SER A 136 24.95 -23.73 -17.07
N ARG A 137 24.57 -24.07 -18.31
CA ARG A 137 23.89 -25.32 -18.66
C ARG A 137 24.81 -26.52 -18.47
#